data_AF-A0A7X6PGJ7-F1
#
_entry.id   AF-A0A7X6PGJ7-F1
#
_cell.length_a   1.000
_cell.length_b   1.000
_cell.length_c   1.000
_cell.angle_alpha   90.00
_cell.angle_beta   90.00
_cell.angle_gamma   90.00
#
_symmetry.space_group_name_H-M   'P 1'
#
loop_
_entity.id
_entity.type
_entity.pdbx_description
1 polymer ?
#
loop_
_entity_poly.entity_id
_entity_poly.type
_entity_poly.pdbx_seq_one_letter_code
_entity_poly.pdbx_strand_id
1 'polypeptide(L)'
;MTRGSISYYVFDWIRLYFGAHLLFSGLRYAISGYFAPTIPGIGGEWLQASVDIQLYHFVKYLQILTGAMLLFNRFTLLALIVEFPISVSIFWFNTIVVATPRQLFTGPQELFLNGVLLLIYSGWLYAVIKPRLEPLCLWNGAKVYTSDLQKGYAEK
;
A
#
# COMPACT_ATOMS: atom_id res chain seq x y z
N MET A 1 7.91 -4.38 16.11
CA MET A 1 6.84 -5.17 16.77
C MET A 1 7.47 -6.34 17.50
N THR A 2 7.08 -6.59 18.74
CA THR A 2 7.52 -7.76 19.52
C THR A 2 6.66 -8.97 19.16
N ARG A 3 7.29 -10.11 18.87
CA ARG A 3 6.59 -11.39 18.67
C ARG A 3 5.83 -11.75 19.95
N GLY A 4 4.55 -12.11 19.82
CA GLY A 4 3.69 -12.55 20.95
C GLY A 4 2.73 -11.50 21.50
N SER A 5 2.77 -10.24 21.03
CA SER A 5 1.74 -9.25 21.39
C SER A 5 0.43 -9.52 20.63
N ILE A 6 -0.72 -9.24 21.25
CA ILE A 6 -2.04 -9.30 20.58
C ILE A 6 -2.05 -8.45 19.31
N SER A 7 -1.43 -7.27 19.35
CA SER A 7 -1.31 -6.38 18.19
C SER A 7 -0.61 -7.04 16.99
N TYR A 8 0.42 -7.85 17.25
CA TYR A 8 1.15 -8.58 16.21
C TYR A 8 0.21 -9.55 15.47
N TYR A 9 -0.60 -10.32 16.19
CA TYR A 9 -1.57 -11.25 15.59
C TYR A 9 -2.70 -10.53 14.85
N VAL A 10 -3.19 -9.41 15.38
CA VAL A 10 -4.22 -8.60 14.72
C VAL A 10 -3.70 -8.08 13.38
N PHE A 11 -2.48 -7.55 13.33
CA PHE A 11 -1.92 -7.01 12.10
C PHE A 11 -1.57 -8.10 11.08
N ASP A 12 -1.02 -9.23 11.53
CA ASP A 12 -0.80 -10.38 10.65
C ASP A 12 -2.13 -10.90 10.08
N TRP A 13 -3.19 -10.94 10.88
CA TRP A 13 -4.52 -11.33 10.42
C TRP A 13 -5.08 -10.35 9.39
N ILE A 14 -5.00 -9.04 9.65
CA ILE A 14 -5.45 -8.01 8.70
C ILE A 14 -4.68 -8.12 7.38
N ARG A 15 -3.36 -8.34 7.43
CA ARG A 15 -2.54 -8.57 6.23
C ARG A 15 -3.02 -9.80 5.46
N LEU A 16 -3.22 -10.93 6.15
CA LEU A 16 -3.66 -12.17 5.52
C LEU A 16 -5.05 -12.02 4.93
N TYR A 17 -5.97 -11.38 5.63
CA TYR A 17 -7.32 -11.10 5.16
C TYR A 17 -7.30 -10.23 3.91
N PHE A 18 -6.56 -9.11 3.93
CA PHE A 18 -6.47 -8.20 2.79
C PHE A 18 -5.77 -8.85 1.59
N GLY A 19 -4.66 -9.56 1.82
CA GLY A 19 -3.95 -10.30 0.77
C GLY A 19 -4.80 -11.41 0.15
N ALA A 20 -5.54 -12.16 0.96
CA ALA A 20 -6.47 -13.18 0.49
C ALA A 20 -7.64 -12.57 -0.30
N HIS A 21 -8.17 -11.42 0.13
CA HIS A 21 -9.24 -10.71 -0.58
C HIS A 21 -8.79 -10.24 -1.97
N LEU A 22 -7.60 -9.66 -2.09
CA LEU A 22 -7.02 -9.26 -3.38
C LEU A 22 -6.79 -10.47 -4.29
N LEU A 23 -6.22 -11.55 -3.74
CA LEU A 23 -6.01 -12.78 -4.50
C LEU A 23 -7.31 -13.42 -4.95
N PHE A 24 -8.33 -13.47 -4.08
CA PHE A 24 -9.63 -14.01 -4.44
C PHE A 24 -10.28 -13.18 -5.55
N SER A 25 -10.20 -11.85 -5.47
CA SER A 25 -10.70 -10.94 -6.49
C SER A 25 -10.01 -11.12 -7.85
N GLY A 26 -8.68 -11.17 -7.86
CA GLY A 26 -7.89 -11.34 -9.08
C GLY A 26 -7.98 -12.77 -9.66
N LEU A 27 -7.90 -13.79 -8.81
CA LEU A 27 -7.98 -15.19 -9.23
C LEU A 27 -9.38 -15.53 -9.77
N ARG A 28 -10.44 -15.02 -9.13
CA ARG A 28 -11.80 -15.16 -9.65
C ARG A 28 -11.91 -14.59 -11.07
N TYR A 29 -11.27 -13.45 -11.32
CA TYR A 29 -11.24 -12.86 -12.66
C TYR A 29 -10.50 -13.74 -13.67
N ALA A 30 -9.32 -14.26 -13.30
CA ALA A 30 -8.55 -15.15 -14.17
C ALA A 30 -9.27 -16.48 -14.46
N ILE A 31 -9.90 -17.09 -13.46
CA ILE A 31 -10.61 -18.38 -13.60
C ILE A 31 -11.94 -18.20 -14.35
N SER A 32 -12.64 -17.09 -14.16
CA SER A 32 -13.94 -16.83 -14.81
C SER A 32 -13.81 -16.40 -16.29
N GLY A 33 -12.63 -16.58 -16.90
CA GLY A 33 -12.40 -16.29 -18.32
C GLY A 33 -12.43 -14.80 -18.66
N TYR A 34 -11.89 -13.94 -17.78
CA TYR A 34 -11.79 -12.48 -17.99
C TYR A 34 -13.13 -11.75 -18.06
N PHE A 35 -14.19 -12.32 -17.48
CA PHE A 35 -15.48 -11.64 -17.44
C PHE A 35 -15.44 -10.44 -16.48
N ALA A 36 -15.50 -9.22 -17.02
CA ALA A 36 -15.75 -8.03 -16.23
C ALA A 36 -17.23 -7.99 -15.82
N PRO A 37 -17.56 -7.67 -14.55
CA PRO A 37 -18.96 -7.62 -14.13
C PRO A 37 -19.73 -6.55 -14.92
N THR A 38 -20.88 -6.91 -15.48
CA THR A 38 -21.75 -5.94 -16.15
C THR A 38 -22.38 -5.03 -15.11
N ILE A 39 -21.98 -3.76 -15.10
CA ILE A 39 -22.53 -2.73 -14.22
C ILE A 39 -23.42 -1.83 -15.08
N PRO A 40 -24.66 -1.50 -14.67
CA PRO A 40 -25.49 -0.58 -15.43
C PRO A 40 -24.99 0.88 -15.31
N GLY A 41 -25.20 1.66 -16.37
CA GLY A 41 -24.90 3.11 -16.39
C GLY A 41 -23.42 3.45 -16.65
N ILE A 42 -23.03 4.66 -16.28
CA ILE A 42 -21.69 5.24 -16.51
C ILE A 42 -20.58 4.35 -15.92
N GLY A 43 -20.89 3.66 -14.82
CA GLY A 43 -19.98 2.69 -14.20
C GLY A 43 -19.64 1.49 -15.10
N GLY A 44 -20.59 1.03 -15.90
CA GLY A 44 -20.37 -0.03 -16.89
C GLY A 44 -19.54 0.45 -18.07
N GLU A 45 -19.83 1.64 -18.59
CA GLU A 45 -19.13 2.22 -19.74
C GLU A 45 -17.65 2.44 -19.46
N TRP A 46 -17.31 2.97 -18.29
CA TRP A 46 -15.91 3.14 -17.90
C TRP A 46 -15.20 1.80 -17.68
N LEU A 47 -15.89 0.81 -17.11
CA LEU A 47 -15.33 -0.53 -16.93
C LEU A 47 -15.06 -1.19 -18.28
N GLN A 48 -16.00 -1.08 -19.22
CA GLN A 48 -15.84 -1.61 -20.57
C GLN A 48 -14.70 -0.89 -21.30
N ALA A 49 -14.64 0.44 -21.26
CA ALA A 49 -13.53 1.20 -21.83
C ALA A 49 -12.17 0.77 -21.22
N SER A 50 -12.13 0.50 -19.92
CA SER A 50 -10.93 0.01 -19.21
C SER A 50 -10.53 -1.41 -19.62
N VAL A 51 -11.51 -2.26 -19.99
CA VAL A 51 -11.26 -3.59 -20.57
C VAL A 51 -10.71 -3.45 -21.99
N ASP A 52 -11.29 -2.57 -22.80
CA ASP A 52 -10.89 -2.35 -24.20
C ASP A 52 -9.43 -1.87 -24.31
N ILE A 53 -8.98 -1.00 -23.39
CA ILE A 53 -7.58 -0.54 -23.32
C ILE A 53 -6.64 -1.49 -22.55
N GLN A 54 -7.12 -2.69 -22.16
CA GLN A 54 -6.37 -3.69 -21.38
C GLN A 54 -5.96 -3.28 -19.94
N LEU A 55 -6.37 -2.09 -19.48
CA LEU A 55 -6.06 -1.58 -18.15
C LEU A 55 -6.67 -2.45 -17.05
N TYR A 56 -7.91 -2.91 -17.24
CA TYR A 56 -8.59 -3.75 -16.25
C TYR A 56 -7.87 -5.11 -16.06
N HIS A 57 -7.38 -5.71 -17.14
CA HIS A 57 -6.59 -6.94 -17.09
C HIS A 57 -5.30 -6.72 -16.29
N PHE A 58 -4.58 -5.64 -16.60
CA PHE A 58 -3.34 -5.28 -15.93
C PHE A 58 -3.55 -5.09 -14.41
N VAL A 59 -4.58 -4.33 -14.01
CA VAL A 59 -4.91 -4.12 -12.60
C VAL A 59 -5.24 -5.43 -11.90
N LYS A 60 -5.97 -6.34 -12.54
CA LYS A 60 -6.30 -7.65 -11.95
C LYS A 60 -5.09 -8.54 -11.74
N TYR A 61 -4.13 -8.54 -12.66
CA TYR A 61 -2.86 -9.25 -12.45
C TYR A 61 -2.01 -8.61 -11.37
N LEU A 62 -2.00 -7.28 -11.27
CA LEU A 62 -1.35 -6.59 -10.16
C LEU A 62 -1.97 -7.00 -8.82
N GLN A 63 -3.31 -7.11 -8.71
CA GLN A 63 -3.97 -7.58 -7.48
C GLN A 63 -3.57 -9.00 -7.09
N ILE A 64 -3.36 -9.90 -8.07
CA ILE A 64 -2.85 -11.25 -7.81
C ILE A 64 -1.41 -11.17 -7.26
N LEU A 65 -0.56 -10.36 -7.89
CA LEU A 65 0.83 -10.21 -7.51
C LEU A 65 0.97 -9.57 -6.12
N THR A 66 0.28 -8.45 -5.86
CA THR A 66 0.30 -7.75 -4.58
C THR A 66 -0.35 -8.61 -3.50
N GLY A 67 -1.46 -9.29 -3.78
CA GLY A 67 -2.08 -10.23 -2.86
C GLY A 67 -1.16 -11.40 -2.47
N ALA A 68 -0.42 -11.96 -3.44
CA ALA A 68 0.59 -13.00 -3.15
C ALA A 68 1.74 -12.46 -2.29
N MET A 69 2.26 -11.26 -2.61
CA MET A 69 3.27 -10.57 -1.80
C MET A 69 2.82 -10.37 -0.35
N LEU A 70 1.55 -9.99 -0.14
CA LEU A 70 0.97 -9.84 1.20
C LEU A 70 0.81 -11.18 1.93
N LEU A 71 0.36 -12.24 1.26
CA LEU A 71 0.19 -13.56 1.88
C LEU A 71 1.52 -14.20 2.28
N PHE A 72 2.51 -14.17 1.39
CA PHE A 72 3.84 -14.72 1.65
C PHE A 72 4.71 -13.79 2.51
N ASN A 73 4.17 -12.65 2.95
CA ASN A 73 4.89 -11.63 3.73
C ASN A 73 6.20 -11.20 3.07
N ARG A 74 6.20 -11.08 1.73
CA ARG A 74 7.38 -10.76 0.93
C ARG A 74 7.14 -9.46 0.17
N PHE A 75 7.99 -8.46 0.39
CA PHE A 75 7.83 -7.12 -0.18
C PHE A 75 6.48 -6.45 0.16
N THR A 76 5.97 -6.70 1.37
CA THR A 76 4.66 -6.23 1.84
C THR A 76 4.45 -4.73 1.65
N LEU A 77 5.45 -3.92 2.01
CA LEU A 77 5.39 -2.46 1.87
C LEU A 77 5.28 -2.03 0.39
N LEU A 78 6.04 -2.66 -0.50
CA LEU A 78 5.97 -2.37 -1.94
C LEU A 78 4.60 -2.75 -2.51
N ALA A 79 4.08 -3.92 -2.10
CA ALA A 79 2.75 -4.37 -2.51
C ALA A 79 1.66 -3.37 -2.09
N LEU A 80 1.73 -2.83 -0.87
CA LEU A 80 0.79 -1.82 -0.38
C LEU A 80 0.87 -0.52 -1.17
N ILE A 81 2.08 -0.05 -1.49
CA ILE A 81 2.29 1.17 -2.30
C ILE A 81 1.72 1.01 -3.71
N VAL A 82 1.99 -0.13 -4.36
CA VAL A 82 1.48 -0.44 -5.70
C VAL A 82 -0.04 -0.59 -5.70
N GLU A 83 -0.61 -1.19 -4.65
CA GLU A 83 -2.06 -1.38 -4.50
C GLU A 83 -2.80 -0.10 -4.11
N PHE A 84 -2.11 0.92 -3.57
CA PHE A 84 -2.73 2.16 -3.13
C PHE A 84 -3.52 2.90 -4.24
N PRO A 85 -2.96 3.22 -5.42
CA PRO A 85 -3.73 3.87 -6.50
C PRO A 85 -4.90 3.02 -7.00
N ILE A 86 -4.76 1.69 -6.94
CA ILE A 86 -5.84 0.75 -7.28
C ILE A 86 -6.98 0.88 -6.27
N SER A 87 -6.66 0.84 -4.97
CA SER A 87 -7.65 0.98 -3.88
C SER A 87 -8.38 2.34 -3.89
N VAL A 88 -7.70 3.43 -4.25
CA VAL A 88 -8.32 4.75 -4.43
C VAL A 88 -9.30 4.74 -5.61
N SER A 89 -8.90 4.14 -6.72
CA SER A 89 -9.77 4.02 -7.90
C SER A 89 -11.01 3.19 -7.58
N ILE A 90 -10.85 2.08 -6.87
CA ILE A 90 -11.96 1.22 -6.44
C ILE A 90 -12.87 1.96 -5.46
N PHE A 91 -12.32 2.68 -4.49
CA PHE A 91 -13.10 3.50 -3.56
C PHE A 91 -13.95 4.54 -4.30
N TRP A 92 -13.33 5.31 -5.21
CA TRP A 92 -14.03 6.33 -5.99
C TRP A 92 -15.18 5.71 -6.80
N PHE A 93 -14.88 4.62 -7.50
CA PHE A 93 -15.84 3.99 -8.40
C PHE A 93 -17.01 3.34 -7.65
N ASN A 94 -16.70 2.58 -6.60
CA ASN A 94 -17.69 1.85 -5.83
C ASN A 94 -18.54 2.77 -4.94
N THR A 95 -17.96 3.85 -4.42
CA THR A 95 -18.63 4.72 -3.44
C THR A 95 -19.35 5.90 -4.09
N ILE A 96 -18.74 6.53 -5.10
CA ILE A 96 -19.24 7.78 -5.68
C ILE A 96 -19.99 7.52 -6.99
N VAL A 97 -19.46 6.67 -7.86
CA VAL A 97 -20.02 6.48 -9.21
C VAL A 97 -21.18 5.49 -9.22
N VAL A 98 -20.96 4.27 -8.70
CA VAL A 98 -21.93 3.19 -8.83
C VAL A 98 -22.84 3.06 -7.61
N ALA A 99 -22.29 3.26 -6.40
CA ALA A 99 -23.02 3.31 -5.13
C ALA A 99 -24.02 2.16 -4.89
N THR A 100 -23.80 0.97 -5.47
CA THR A 100 -24.66 -0.18 -5.17
C THR A 100 -24.38 -0.69 -3.75
N PRO A 101 -25.37 -1.27 -3.03
CA PRO A 101 -25.23 -1.58 -1.60
C PRO A 101 -23.99 -2.42 -1.27
N ARG A 102 -23.66 -3.41 -2.11
CA ARG A 102 -22.45 -4.24 -1.92
C ARG A 102 -21.17 -3.44 -2.13
N GLN A 103 -21.13 -2.58 -3.14
CA GLN A 103 -19.95 -1.79 -3.51
C GLN A 103 -19.65 -0.69 -2.49
N LEU A 104 -20.69 -0.11 -1.89
CA LEU A 104 -20.57 0.86 -0.80
C LEU A 104 -19.81 0.33 0.42
N PHE A 105 -19.81 -0.99 0.65
CA PHE A 105 -19.00 -1.59 1.70
C PHE A 105 -17.60 -1.94 1.21
N THR A 106 -17.46 -2.52 0.02
CA THR A 106 -16.16 -3.01 -0.46
C THR A 106 -15.19 -1.89 -0.80
N GLY A 107 -15.65 -0.78 -1.37
CA GLY A 107 -14.78 0.35 -1.74
C GLY A 107 -14.07 0.99 -0.54
N PRO A 108 -14.81 1.48 0.47
CA PRO A 108 -14.22 2.06 1.67
C PRO A 108 -13.39 1.05 2.46
N GLN A 109 -13.82 -0.21 2.52
CA GLN A 109 -13.08 -1.26 3.20
C GLN A 109 -11.69 -1.49 2.57
N GLU A 110 -11.59 -1.55 1.24
CA GLU A 110 -10.31 -1.78 0.57
C GLU A 110 -9.32 -0.63 0.80
N LEU A 111 -9.78 0.62 0.67
CA LEU A 111 -8.94 1.79 0.92
C LEU A 111 -8.52 1.89 2.39
N PHE A 112 -9.46 1.60 3.31
CA PHE A 112 -9.18 1.61 4.75
C PHE A 112 -8.13 0.56 5.13
N LEU A 113 -8.29 -0.68 4.66
CA LEU A 113 -7.35 -1.77 4.96
C LEU A 113 -5.96 -1.51 4.36
N ASN A 114 -5.90 -1.02 3.11
CA ASN A 114 -4.63 -0.64 2.50
C ASN A 114 -3.95 0.48 3.30
N GLY A 115 -4.68 1.57 3.63
CA GLY A 115 -4.15 2.71 4.37
C GLY A 115 -3.66 2.34 5.77
N VAL A 116 -4.44 1.56 6.52
CA VAL A 116 -4.04 1.09 7.86
C VAL A 116 -2.78 0.23 7.79
N LEU A 117 -2.72 -0.73 6.86
CA LEU A 117 -1.53 -1.55 6.67
C LEU A 117 -0.33 -0.71 6.24
N LEU A 118 -0.51 0.26 5.36
CA LEU A 118 0.57 1.14 4.90
C LEU A 118 1.14 1.95 6.05
N LEU A 119 0.30 2.48 6.95
CA LEU A 119 0.74 3.17 8.18
C LEU A 119 1.46 2.25 9.16
N ILE A 120 0.99 1.01 9.32
CA ILE A 120 1.62 0.02 10.19
C ILE A 120 3.03 -0.34 9.68
N TYR A 121 3.15 -0.57 8.37
CA TYR A 121 4.43 -0.95 7.75
C TYR A 121 5.36 0.24 7.48
N SER A 122 4.84 1.47 7.40
CA SER A 122 5.65 2.68 7.22
C SER A 122 6.45 3.08 8.46
N GLY A 123 6.16 2.51 9.64
CA GLY A 123 7.00 2.66 10.83
C GLY A 123 8.46 2.23 10.60
N TRP A 124 8.69 1.29 9.67
CA TRP A 124 10.04 0.92 9.23
C TRP A 124 10.69 2.01 8.36
N LEU A 125 9.92 2.62 7.44
CA LEU A 125 10.36 3.78 6.64
C LEU A 125 10.73 4.98 7.53
N TYR A 126 9.99 5.23 8.60
CA TYR A 126 10.31 6.29 9.55
C TYR A 126 11.69 6.10 10.19
N ALA A 127 12.08 4.85 10.50
CA ALA A 127 13.41 4.57 11.05
C ALA A 127 14.54 4.78 10.03
N VAL A 128 14.25 4.67 8.73
CA VAL A 128 15.18 4.93 7.62
C VAL A 128 15.28 6.42 7.31
N ILE A 129 14.17 7.14 7.38
CA ILE A 129 14.08 8.58 7.11
C ILE A 129 14.54 9.41 8.32
N LYS A 130 14.52 8.85 9.54
CA LYS A 130 14.96 9.55 10.75
C LYS A 130 16.39 10.07 10.53
N PRO A 131 16.58 11.40 10.45
CA PRO A 131 17.91 11.95 10.26
C PRO A 131 18.76 11.53 11.47
N ARG A 132 19.79 10.73 11.21
CA ARG A 132 20.76 10.29 12.24
C ARG A 132 21.86 11.32 12.49
N LEU A 133 21.94 12.33 11.62
CA LEU A 133 22.82 13.47 11.76
C LEU A 133 21.98 14.64 12.24
N GLU A 134 22.46 15.34 13.28
CA GLU A 134 21.97 16.69 13.54
C GLU A 134 22.13 17.49 12.24
N PRO A 135 21.05 18.02 11.64
CA PRO A 135 21.18 18.76 10.40
C PRO A 135 22.04 19.99 10.68
N LEU A 136 23.32 19.92 10.27
CA LEU A 136 24.20 21.06 10.23
C LEU A 136 23.59 22.04 9.23
N CYS A 137 22.94 23.06 9.77
CA CYS A 137 22.43 24.17 8.98
C CYS A 137 23.57 24.70 8.10
N LEU A 138 23.32 24.91 6.80
CA LEU A 138 24.35 25.35 5.83
C LEU A 138 25.10 26.62 6.29
N TRP A 139 24.44 27.44 7.11
CA TRP A 139 24.95 28.68 7.70
C TRP A 139 25.85 28.48 8.94
N ASN A 140 25.89 27.27 9.51
CA ASN A 140 26.68 26.90 10.69
C ASN A 140 27.96 26.10 10.32
N GLY A 141 28.48 26.25 9.10
CA GLY A 141 29.67 25.51 8.61
C GLY A 141 30.92 25.65 9.49
N ALA A 142 31.03 26.72 10.29
CA ALA A 142 32.13 26.91 11.24
C ALA A 142 32.19 25.84 12.36
N LYS A 143 31.05 25.20 12.69
CA LYS A 143 30.99 24.13 13.70
C LYS A 143 31.56 22.79 13.21
N VAL A 144 31.73 22.61 11.90
CA VAL A 144 32.26 21.37 11.28
C VAL A 144 33.74 21.18 11.59
N TYR A 145 34.51 22.27 11.66
CA TYR A 145 35.96 22.20 11.87
C TYR A 145 36.37 22.24 13.35
N THR A 146 35.48 22.65 14.26
CA THR A 146 35.82 22.82 15.68
C THR A 146 35.73 21.52 16.48
N SER A 147 34.80 20.60 16.16
CA SER A 147 34.58 19.38 16.96
C SER A 147 35.74 18.38 16.86
N ASP A 148 36.36 18.27 15.68
CA ASP A 148 37.39 17.26 15.42
C ASP A 148 38.79 17.82 15.68
N LEU A 149 39.01 19.12 15.45
CA LEU A 149 40.26 19.79 15.81
C LEU A 149 40.41 19.93 17.34
N GLN A 150 39.34 20.22 18.11
CA GLN A 150 39.47 20.27 19.57
C GLN A 150 39.76 18.92 20.22
N LYS A 151 39.25 17.81 19.66
CA LYS A 151 39.57 16.47 20.17
C LYS A 151 41.03 16.07 19.89
N GLY A 152 41.58 16.44 18.74
CA GLY A 152 42.98 16.15 18.39
C GLY A 152 44.03 16.99 19.12
N TYR A 153 43.66 18.15 19.68
CA TYR A 153 44.56 19.01 20.46
C TYR A 153 44.41 18.86 21.98
N ALA A 154 43.40 18.15 22.48
CA ALA A 154 43.24 17.84 23.91
C ALA A 154 43.98 16.56 24.35
N GLU A 155 44.48 15.76 23.39
CA GLU A 155 45.24 14.52 23.62
C GLU A 155 46.75 14.66 23.32
N LYS A 156 47.29 15.89 23.29
CA LYS A 156 48.75 16.12 23.24
C LYS A 156 49.22 17.05 24.35
#